data_AF-A0A535L5M2-F1
#
_entry.id   AF-A0A535L5M2-F1
#
_cell.length_a   1.000
_cell.length_b   1.000
_cell.length_c   1.000
_cell.angle_alpha   90.00
_cell.angle_beta   90.00
_cell.angle_gamma   90.00
#
_symmetry.space_group_name_H-M   'P 1'
#
loop_
_entity.id
_entity.type
_entity.pdbx_description
1 polymer ?
#
loop_
_entity_poly.entity_id
_entity_poly.type
_entity_poly.pdbx_seq_one_letter_code
_entity_poly.pdbx_strand_id
1 'polypeptide(L)' 'MKYGKEVEAWYKEAVTRSLHEHPGSLLVFTACDVAQKFAPPKRMVGCQEVDAAAHALEQLARNGLLCSHKIKGELRYLND' A
#
# COMPACT_ATOMS: atom_id res chain seq x y z
N MET A 1 -11.68 -19.08 -0.07
CA MET A 1 -11.86 -17.71 0.48
C MET A 1 -11.26 -16.72 -0.52
N LYS A 2 -12.09 -15.97 -1.28
CA LYS A 2 -11.64 -15.07 -2.38
C LYS A 2 -11.53 -13.58 -1.98
N TYR A 3 -11.79 -13.23 -0.72
CA TYR A 3 -12.00 -11.84 -0.31
C TYR A 3 -10.73 -10.97 -0.18
N GLY A 4 -9.54 -11.56 -0.05
CA GLY A 4 -8.29 -10.80 0.12
C GLY A 4 -7.76 -10.18 -1.17
N LYS A 5 -7.99 -10.83 -2.32
CA LYS A 5 -7.41 -10.40 -3.61
C LYS A 5 -8.03 -9.12 -4.16
N GLU A 6 -9.32 -8.90 -3.92
CA GLU A 6 -10.04 -7.70 -4.37
C GLU A 6 -9.57 -6.46 -3.60
N VAL A 7 -9.33 -6.60 -2.30
CA VAL A 7 -8.82 -5.51 -1.45
C VAL A 7 -7.36 -5.21 -1.77
N GLU A 8 -6.55 -6.24 -1.98
CA GLU A 8 -5.17 -6.08 -2.40
C GLU A 8 -5.08 -5.33 -3.75
N ALA A 9 -5.93 -5.69 -4.73
CA ALA A 9 -6.00 -5.01 -6.01
C ALA A 9 -6.40 -3.53 -5.84
N TRP A 10 -7.40 -3.26 -4.99
CA TRP A 10 -7.80 -1.90 -4.64
C TRP A 10 -6.63 -1.07 -4.07
N TYR A 11 -5.87 -1.62 -3.13
CA TYR A 11 -4.72 -0.92 -2.56
C TYR A 11 -3.62 -0.68 -3.59
N LYS A 12 -3.35 -1.64 -4.49
CA LYS A 12 -2.39 -1.43 -5.59
C LYS A 12 -2.81 -0.28 -6.49
N GLU A 13 -4.07 -0.24 -6.91
CA GLU A 13 -4.59 0.83 -7.77
C GLU A 13 -4.56 2.18 -7.05
N ALA A 14 -4.97 2.22 -5.79
CA ALA A 14 -4.99 3.45 -5.00
C ALA A 14 -3.58 4.03 -4.80
N VAL A 15 -2.61 3.18 -4.41
CA VAL A 15 -1.21 3.60 -4.26
C VAL A 15 -0.62 4.04 -5.60
N THR A 16 -0.83 3.26 -6.68
CA THR A 16 -0.34 3.61 -8.02
C THR A 16 -0.92 4.95 -8.51
N ARG A 17 -2.20 5.18 -8.26
CA ARG A 17 -2.85 6.46 -8.58
C ARG A 17 -2.22 7.61 -7.81
N SER A 18 -1.97 7.46 -6.50
CA SER A 18 -1.30 8.49 -5.71
C SER A 18 0.13 8.76 -6.18
N LEU A 19 0.86 7.74 -6.63
CA LEU A 19 2.17 7.93 -7.26
C LEU A 19 2.06 8.76 -8.53
N HIS A 20 1.08 8.48 -9.39
CA HIS A 20 0.84 9.24 -10.62
C HIS A 20 0.37 10.68 -10.36
N GLU A 21 -0.38 10.93 -9.28
CA GLU A 21 -0.83 12.27 -8.89
C GLU A 21 0.32 13.12 -8.31
N HIS A 22 1.40 12.50 -7.83
CA HIS A 22 2.56 13.17 -7.26
C HIS A 22 3.89 12.71 -7.89
N PRO A 23 4.11 12.93 -9.21
CA PRO A 23 5.24 12.36 -9.96
C PRO A 23 6.63 12.95 -9.64
N GLY A 24 6.75 13.76 -8.60
CA GLY A 24 8.01 14.35 -8.15
C GLY A 24 8.13 14.49 -6.64
N SER A 25 7.21 13.88 -5.89
CA SER A 25 7.28 13.84 -4.42
C SER A 25 7.68 12.46 -3.96
N LEU A 26 8.61 12.43 -3.01
CA LEU A 26 8.92 11.22 -2.25
C LEU A 26 7.75 10.89 -1.33
N LEU A 27 6.94 9.92 -1.71
CA LEU A 27 5.84 9.39 -0.92
C LEU A 27 6.33 8.21 -0.07
N VAL A 28 6.01 8.26 1.21
CA VAL A 28 6.30 7.18 2.16
C VAL A 28 5.00 6.50 2.53
N PHE A 29 4.93 5.20 2.29
CA PHE A 29 3.78 4.36 2.57
C PHE A 29 4.12 3.34 3.65
N THR A 30 3.23 3.19 4.64
CA THR A 30 3.23 2.05 5.57
C THR A 30 1.96 1.25 5.35
N ALA A 31 1.97 -0.04 5.72
CA ALA A 31 0.79 -0.88 5.58
C ALA A 31 -0.44 -0.30 6.33
N CYS A 32 -0.23 0.20 7.56
CA CYS A 32 -1.29 0.86 8.33
C CYS A 32 -1.76 2.16 7.67
N ASP A 33 -0.83 3.02 7.23
CA ASP A 33 -1.19 4.30 6.59
C ASP A 33 -2.00 4.05 5.31
N VAL A 34 -1.56 3.11 4.48
CA VAL A 34 -2.28 2.75 3.24
C VAL A 34 -3.64 2.16 3.55
N ALA A 35 -3.72 1.27 4.54
CA ALA A 35 -4.98 0.66 4.93
C ALA A 35 -6.00 1.69 5.43
N GLN A 36 -5.55 2.70 6.18
CA GLN A 36 -6.39 3.78 6.69
C GLN A 36 -6.72 4.85 5.65
N LYS A 37 -5.73 5.30 4.89
CA LYS A 37 -5.84 6.39 3.92
C LYS A 37 -6.62 5.98 2.67
N PHE A 38 -6.44 4.75 2.22
CA PHE A 38 -7.10 4.19 1.03
C PHE A 38 -8.16 3.16 1.41
N ALA A 39 -8.71 3.25 2.63
CA ALA A 39 -9.74 2.36 3.12
C ALA A 39 -10.93 2.31 2.14
N PRO A 40 -11.30 1.12 1.61
CA PRO A 40 -12.42 1.02 0.69
C PRO A 40 -13.73 1.42 1.38
N PRO A 41 -14.64 2.12 0.66
CA PRO A 41 -15.88 2.58 1.24
C PRO A 41 -16.73 1.40 1.72
N LYS A 42 -17.26 1.49 2.94
CA LYS A 42 -18.04 0.45 3.64
C LYS A 42 -17.23 -0.73 4.19
N ARG A 43 -15.91 -0.64 4.29
CA ARG A 43 -15.10 -1.60 5.07
C ARG A 43 -14.47 -0.93 6.29
N MET A 44 -14.41 -1.67 7.38
CA MET A 44 -13.70 -1.24 8.58
C MET A 44 -12.25 -1.70 8.46
N VAL A 45 -11.31 -0.77 8.64
CA VAL A 45 -9.88 -1.09 8.58
C VAL A 45 -9.53 -1.99 9.76
N GLY A 46 -9.31 -3.28 9.49
CA GLY A 46 -8.88 -4.26 10.48
C GLY A 46 -7.50 -4.83 10.15
N CYS A 47 -7.11 -5.88 10.87
CA CYS A 47 -5.85 -6.58 10.64
C CYS A 47 -5.76 -7.15 9.21
N GLN A 48 -6.89 -7.55 8.62
CA GLN A 48 -6.94 -8.10 7.26
C GLN A 48 -6.66 -7.05 6.18
N GLU A 49 -7.15 -5.83 6.36
CA GLU A 49 -6.90 -4.70 5.48
C GLU A 49 -5.45 -4.24 5.55
N VAL A 50 -4.87 -4.21 6.75
CA VAL A 50 -3.44 -3.92 6.93
C VAL A 50 -2.58 -4.99 6.25
N ASP A 51 -2.92 -6.27 6.40
CA ASP A 51 -2.23 -7.37 5.73
C ASP A 51 -2.35 -7.26 4.20
N ALA A 52 -3.56 -7.03 3.68
CA ALA A 52 -3.78 -6.82 2.26
C ALA A 52 -3.03 -5.60 1.71
N ALA A 53 -2.95 -4.51 2.47
CA ALA A 53 -2.17 -3.32 2.12
C ALA A 53 -0.66 -3.64 2.12
N ALA A 54 -0.17 -4.39 3.10
CA ALA A 54 1.23 -4.83 3.15
C ALA A 54 1.58 -5.68 1.92
N HIS A 55 0.74 -6.65 1.59
CA HIS A 55 0.89 -7.50 0.40
C HIS A 55 0.83 -6.70 -0.92
N ALA A 56 -0.04 -5.70 -1.01
CA ALA A 56 -0.11 -4.81 -2.15
C ALA A 56 1.18 -4.00 -2.34
N LEU A 57 1.68 -3.40 -1.25
CA LEU A 57 2.92 -2.63 -1.24
C LEU A 57 4.14 -3.50 -1.57
N GLU A 58 4.22 -4.71 -1.02
CA GLU A 58 5.29 -5.66 -1.34
C GLU A 58 5.29 -5.99 -2.84
N GLN A 59 4.12 -6.25 -3.43
CA GLN A 59 4.04 -6.54 -4.86
C GLN A 59 4.40 -5.34 -5.74
N LEU A 60 4.00 -4.12 -5.36
CA LEU A 60 4.44 -2.91 -6.05
C LEU A 60 5.96 -2.73 -5.95
N ALA A 61 6.55 -3.06 -4.79
CA ALA A 61 7.99 -3.02 -4.62
C ALA A 61 8.71 -4.06 -5.47
N ARG A 62 8.19 -5.29 -5.52
CA ARG A 62 8.70 -6.36 -6.39
C ARG A 62 8.60 -6.02 -7.88
N ASN A 63 7.60 -5.22 -8.27
CA ASN A 63 7.44 -4.72 -9.63
C ASN A 63 8.34 -3.51 -9.94
N GLY A 64 9.10 -3.01 -8.96
CA GLY A 64 10.00 -1.86 -9.13
C GLY A 64 9.30 -0.49 -9.08
N LEU A 65 8.01 -0.43 -8.72
CA LEU A 65 7.33 0.86 -8.50
C LEU A 65 7.66 1.48 -7.14
N LEU A 66 8.05 0.66 -6.16
CA LEU A 66 8.40 1.10 -4.82
C LEU A 66 9.71 0.43 -4.35
N CYS A 67 10.41 1.08 -3.44
CA CYS A 67 11.52 0.52 -2.69
C CYS A 67 11.06 0.24 -1.26
N SER A 68 11.23 -1.00 -0.80
CA SER A 68 10.98 -1.37 0.60
C SER A 68 12.20 -1.05 1.46
N HIS A 69 12.04 -0.18 2.45
CA HIS A 69 13.06 0.19 3.42
C HIS A 69 12.59 -0.12 4.83
N LYS A 70 13.46 -0.74 5.62
CA LYS A 70 13.24 -0.91 7.06
C LYS A 70 13.90 0.25 7.81
N ILE A 71 13.10 1.20 8.28
CA ILE A 71 13.58 2.39 8.99
C ILE A 71 13.20 2.25 10.47
N LYS A 72 14.18 2.24 11.37
CA LYS A 72 13.97 2.09 12.82
C LYS A 72 13.09 0.88 13.22
N GLY A 73 13.14 -0.20 12.44
CA GLY A 73 12.35 -1.42 12.69
C GLY A 73 11.01 -1.48 11.97
N GLU A 74 10.54 -0.37 11.41
CA GLU A 74 9.28 -0.28 10.67
C GLU A 74 9.49 -0.44 9.17
N LEU A 75 8.66 -1.25 8.52
CA LEU A 75 8.71 -1.45 7.07
C LEU A 75 7.97 -0.32 6.37
N ARG A 76 8.70 0.40 5.52
CA ARG A 76 8.22 1.55 4.77
C ARG A 76 8.47 1.33 3.28
N TYR A 77 7.57 1.81 2.46
CA TYR A 77 7.66 1.72 1.01
C TYR A 77 7.72 3.12 0.43
N LEU A 78 8.70 3.35 -0.45
CA LEU A 78 9.05 4.67 -0.98
C LEU A 78 9.00 4.59 -2.51
N ASN A 79 8.55 5.63 -3.22
CA ASN A 79 8.89 5.74 -4.65
C ASN A 79 10.28 6.37 -4.81
N ASP A 80 11.01 5.94 -5.84
CA ASP A 80 12.30 6.54 -6.25
C ASP A 80 12.07 7.58 -7.38
#